data_AF-A0A224XWE6-F1
#
_entry.id   AF-A0A224XWE6-F1
#
_cell.length_a   1.000
_cell.length_b   1.000
_cell.length_c   1.000
_cell.angle_alpha   90.00
_cell.angle_beta   90.00
_cell.angle_gamma   90.00
#
_symmetry.space_group_name_H-M   'P 1'
#
loop_
_entity.id
_entity.type
_entity.pdbx_description
1 polymer ?
#
loop_
_entity_poly.entity_id
_entity_poly.type
_entity_poly.pdbx_seq_one_letter_code
_entity_poly.pdbx_strand_id
1 'polypeptide(L)'
;MKMIITITFLGVLMQAFAEECKLMKAADNFDSEKYFSVGHVYVTHSRDGPNTDVCREYKTTKNNDGTSNTVLISDYKKGRR
;
A
#
# COMPACT_ATOMS: atom_id res chain seq x y z
N MET A 1 -17.99 -15.25 31.93
CA MET A 1 -17.34 -13.99 32.39
C MET A 1 -15.90 -13.86 31.95
N LYS A 2 -14.99 -14.82 32.24
CA LYS A 2 -13.57 -14.73 31.81
C LYS A 2 -13.38 -14.52 30.30
N MET A 3 -14.10 -15.28 29.46
CA MET A 3 -13.99 -15.19 27.99
C MET A 3 -14.42 -13.82 27.43
N ILE A 4 -15.43 -13.17 28.02
CA ILE A 4 -15.92 -11.85 27.59
C ILE A 4 -14.83 -10.79 27.85
N ILE A 5 -14.17 -10.86 29.01
CA ILE A 5 -13.08 -9.96 29.39
C ILE A 5 -11.88 -10.14 28.45
N THR A 6 -11.57 -11.38 28.04
CA THR A 6 -10.46 -11.64 27.11
C THR A 6 -10.72 -11.07 25.72
N ILE A 7 -11.95 -11.19 25.20
CA ILE A 7 -12.31 -10.69 23.86
C ILE A 7 -12.29 -9.16 23.82
N THR A 8 -12.83 -8.51 24.85
CA THR A 8 -12.82 -7.05 24.92
C THR A 8 -11.41 -6.49 25.04
N PHE A 9 -10.53 -7.15 25.81
CA PHE A 9 -9.13 -6.74 25.93
C PHE A 9 -8.37 -6.92 24.59
N LEU A 10 -8.59 -8.03 23.88
CA LEU A 10 -7.99 -8.26 22.58
C LEU A 10 -8.40 -7.21 21.53
N GLY A 11 -9.69 -6.84 21.51
CA GLY A 11 -10.19 -5.80 20.61
C GLY A 11 -9.57 -4.43 20.87
N VAL A 12 -9.42 -4.04 22.15
CA VAL A 12 -8.76 -2.77 22.53
C VAL A 12 -7.28 -2.79 22.13
N LEU A 13 -6.58 -3.90 22.34
CA LEU A 13 -5.18 -4.03 21.92
C LEU A 13 -5.02 -3.93 20.41
N MET A 14 -5.88 -4.60 19.63
CA MET A 14 -5.85 -4.51 18.16
C MET A 14 -6.07 -3.08 17.67
N GLN A 15 -6.98 -2.33 18.28
CA GLN A 15 -7.21 -0.93 17.94
C GLN A 15 -6.04 -0.03 18.35
N ALA A 16 -5.42 -0.28 19.51
CA ALA A 16 -4.29 0.51 20.01
C ALA A 16 -2.99 0.27 19.22
N PHE A 17 -2.83 -0.92 18.63
CA PHE A 17 -1.70 -1.26 17.76
C PHE A 17 -2.01 -1.18 16.27
N ALA A 18 -3.20 -0.69 15.90
CA ALA A 18 -3.47 -0.36 14.50
C ALA A 18 -2.49 0.74 14.09
N GLU A 19 -1.76 0.54 13.00
CA GLU A 19 -0.88 1.57 12.45
C GLU A 19 -1.72 2.82 12.15
N GLU A 20 -1.32 3.95 12.74
CA GLU A 20 -1.91 5.24 12.42
C GLU A 20 -1.57 5.60 10.98
N CYS A 21 -2.50 5.37 10.06
CA CYS A 21 -2.38 5.84 8.70
C CYS A 21 -2.44 7.38 8.70
N LYS A 22 -1.29 8.03 8.59
CA LYS A 22 -1.21 9.47 8.44
C LYS A 22 -1.67 9.86 7.05
N LEU A 23 -2.84 10.50 6.96
CA LEU A 23 -3.34 11.02 5.70
C LEU A 23 -2.34 12.07 5.16
N MET A 24 -1.69 11.74 4.04
CA MET A 24 -0.81 12.67 3.34
C MET A 24 -1.62 13.60 2.45
N LYS A 25 -1.17 14.85 2.31
CA LYS A 25 -1.75 15.78 1.34
C LYS A 25 -1.59 15.19 -0.07
N ALA A 26 -2.64 15.31 -0.89
CA ALA A 26 -2.55 14.99 -2.30
C ALA A 26 -1.43 15.81 -2.98
N ALA A 27 -0.83 15.25 -4.04
CA ALA A 27 0.16 15.96 -4.83
C ALA A 27 -0.45 17.22 -5.45
N ASP A 28 0.24 18.35 -5.34
CA ASP A 28 -0.20 19.59 -5.97
C ASP A 28 -0.20 19.43 -7.50
N ASN A 29 -1.27 19.89 -8.16
CA ASN A 29 -1.49 19.75 -9.61
C ASN A 29 -1.45 18.30 -10.12
N PHE A 30 -2.01 17.36 -9.35
CA PHE A 30 -2.13 15.96 -9.77
C PHE A 30 -2.92 15.83 -11.09
N ASP A 31 -2.26 15.30 -12.13
CA ASP A 31 -2.85 14.98 -13.42
C ASP A 31 -3.13 13.48 -13.48
N SER A 32 -4.41 13.12 -13.34
CA SER A 32 -4.86 11.72 -13.34
C SER A 32 -4.68 11.05 -14.70
N GLU A 33 -4.89 11.77 -15.81
CA GLU A 33 -4.73 11.20 -17.15
C GLU A 33 -3.28 10.83 -17.40
N LYS A 34 -2.35 11.74 -17.04
CA LYS A 34 -0.92 11.48 -17.15
C LYS A 34 -0.49 10.34 -16.23
N TYR A 35 -0.87 10.37 -14.95
CA TYR A 35 -0.45 9.37 -13.97
C TYR A 35 -0.93 7.96 -14.34
N PHE A 36 -2.22 7.80 -14.66
CA PHE A 36 -2.81 6.50 -14.98
C PHE A 36 -2.55 6.04 -16.43
N SER A 37 -1.94 6.88 -17.28
CA SER A 37 -1.43 6.45 -18.60
C SER A 37 -0.18 5.56 -18.48
N VAL A 38 0.53 5.61 -17.35
CA VAL A 38 1.72 4.80 -17.11
C VAL A 38 1.30 3.38 -16.72
N GLY A 39 1.28 2.48 -17.70
CA GLY A 39 0.80 1.12 -17.50
C GLY A 39 1.73 0.20 -16.69
N HIS A 40 3.00 0.55 -16.53
CA HIS A 40 3.99 -0.28 -15.83
C HIS A 40 4.95 0.61 -15.02
N VAL A 41 5.03 0.37 -13.71
CA VAL A 41 5.88 1.14 -12.79
C VAL A 41 6.70 0.24 -11.86
N TYR A 42 7.86 0.74 -11.46
CA TYR A 42 8.77 0.09 -10.53
C TYR A 42 8.90 0.94 -9.25
N VAL A 43 8.65 0.34 -8.09
CA VAL A 43 8.97 0.94 -6.80
C VAL A 43 10.35 0.46 -6.39
N THR A 44 11.29 1.40 -6.26
CA THR A 44 12.70 1.13 -5.96
C THR A 44 13.06 1.35 -4.48
N HIS A 45 12.30 2.21 -3.79
CA HIS A 45 12.57 2.60 -2.41
C HIS A 45 11.26 2.75 -1.64
N SER A 46 11.31 2.47 -0.33
CA SER A 46 10.20 2.71 0.59
C SER A 46 10.73 3.50 1.79
N ARG A 47 10.16 4.67 2.06
CA ARG A 47 10.56 5.51 3.20
C ARG A 47 9.87 5.08 4.50
N ASP A 48 8.58 4.80 4.41
CA ASP A 48 7.71 4.60 5.58
C ASP A 48 7.44 3.10 5.86
N GLY A 49 8.33 2.22 5.39
CA GLY A 49 8.36 0.79 5.69
C GLY A 49 9.75 0.36 6.19
N PRO A 50 10.06 -0.95 6.25
CA PRO A 50 11.45 -1.37 6.45
C PRO A 50 12.35 -0.67 5.41
N ASN A 51 13.42 -0.02 5.87
CA ASN A 51 14.41 0.66 5.00
C ASN A 51 15.15 -0.37 4.16
N THR A 52 14.50 -0.84 3.09
CA THR A 52 14.98 -1.88 2.20
C THR A 52 14.88 -1.41 0.77
N ASP A 53 15.91 -1.68 -0.03
CA ASP A 53 15.80 -1.71 -1.48
C ASP A 53 14.73 -2.73 -1.84
N VAL A 54 13.59 -2.23 -2.32
CA VAL A 54 12.50 -3.07 -2.85
C VAL A 54 12.51 -2.91 -4.35
N CYS A 55 12.25 -3.98 -5.10
CA CYS A 55 11.87 -3.86 -6.50
C CYS A 55 10.48 -4.45 -6.62
N ARG A 56 9.47 -3.60 -6.53
CA ARG A 56 8.07 -4.00 -6.74
C ARG A 56 7.60 -3.49 -8.09
N GLU A 57 7.12 -4.40 -8.91
CA GLU A 57 6.56 -4.10 -10.22
C GLU A 57 5.05 -4.01 -10.12
N TYR A 58 4.47 -2.95 -10.64
CA TYR A 58 3.03 -2.76 -10.70
C TYR A 58 2.58 -2.54 -12.13
N LYS A 59 1.44 -3.15 -12.46
CA LYS A 59 0.74 -2.92 -13.72
C LYS A 59 -0.55 -2.17 -13.46
N THR A 60 -0.74 -1.06 -14.16
CA THR A 60 -1.97 -0.28 -14.14
C THR A 60 -2.73 -0.48 -15.44
N THR A 61 -4.01 -0.83 -15.33
CA THR A 61 -4.93 -1.00 -16.47
C THR A 61 -6.07 -0.01 -16.32
N LYS A 62 -6.32 0.79 -17.36
CA LYS A 62 -7.50 1.65 -17.45
C LYS A 62 -8.66 0.84 -18.02
N ASN A 63 -9.77 0.84 -17.30
CA ASN A 63 -10.98 0.15 -17.71
C ASN A 63 -11.85 1.07 -18.58
N ASN A 64 -12.75 0.47 -19.35
CA ASN A 64 -13.66 1.22 -20.24
C ASN A 64 -14.69 2.08 -19.48
N ASP A 65 -14.93 1.78 -18.21
CA ASP A 65 -15.84 2.53 -17.32
C ASP A 65 -15.18 3.77 -16.68
N GLY A 66 -13.93 4.07 -17.06
CA GLY A 66 -13.16 5.20 -16.52
C GLY A 66 -12.42 4.89 -15.22
N THR A 67 -12.56 3.69 -14.66
CA THR A 67 -11.78 3.27 -13.48
C THR A 67 -10.38 2.78 -13.88
N SER A 68 -9.48 2.69 -12.89
CA SER A 68 -8.13 2.14 -13.09
C SER A 68 -7.83 1.08 -12.04
N ASN A 69 -7.31 -0.06 -12.47
CA ASN A 69 -6.86 -1.14 -11.61
C ASN A 69 -5.33 -1.21 -11.60
N THR A 70 -4.72 -1.12 -10.42
CA THR A 70 -3.27 -1.30 -10.25
C THR A 70 -3.00 -2.56 -9.46
N VAL A 71 -2.21 -3.46 -10.02
CA VAL A 71 -1.89 -4.77 -9.41
C VAL A 71 -0.37 -4.93 -9.28
N LEU A 72 0.07 -5.51 -8.17
CA LEU A 72 1.46 -5.96 -7.99
C LEU A 72 1.68 -7.20 -8.85
N ILE A 73 2.64 -7.14 -9.78
CA ILE A 73 2.98 -8.28 -10.65
C ILE A 73 4.25 -9.00 -10.20
N SER A 74 5.16 -8.30 -9.52
CA SER A 74 6.39 -8.89 -8.99
C SER A 74 6.91 -8.14 -7.77
N ASP A 75 7.53 -8.85 -6.83
CA ASP A 75 8.17 -8.30 -5.63
C ASP A 75 9.53 -8.98 -5.41
N TYR A 76 10.60 -8.29 -5.78
CA TYR A 76 11.97 -8.75 -5.57
C TYR A 76 12.56 -8.13 -4.31
N LYS A 77 12.97 -9.00 -3.38
CA LYS A 77 13.73 -8.62 -2.19
C LYS A 77 15.22 -8.81 -2.48
N LYS A 78 16.01 -7.75 -2.34
CA LYS A 78 17.47 -7.85 -2.42
C LYS A 78 17.97 -8.72 -1.25
N GLY A 79 18.47 -9.93 -1.54
CA GLY A 79 19.14 -10.77 -0.52
C GLY A 79 18.62 -12.19 -0.28
N ARG A 80 17.63 -12.71 -1.03
CA ARG A 80 17.36 -14.17 -1.07
C ARG A 80 17.89 -14.76 -2.38
N ARG A 81 19.05 -15.41 -2.29
CA ARG A 81 19.39 -16.53 -3.18
C ARG A 81 18.61 -17.75 -2.74
#